data_AF-A0A2N3BJY2-F1
#
_entry.id   AF-A0A2N3BJY2-F1
#
_cell.length_a   1.000
_cell.length_b   1.000
_cell.length_c   1.000
_cell.angle_alpha   90.00
_cell.angle_beta   90.00
_cell.angle_gamma   90.00
#
_symmetry.space_group_name_H-M   'P 1'
#
loop_
_entity.id
_entity.type
_entity.pdbx_description
1 polymer ?
#
loop_
_entity_poly.entity_id
_entity_poly.type
_entity_poly.pdbx_seq_one_letter_code
_entity_poly.pdbx_strand_id
1 'polypeptide(L)'
;MKPRTIKTLPVKFDQKEIGQGVLDLGIEKDAEINGIGMGVLSDGTPYLNQRGLAALCGVQNAHIGTISSQWNEADPKPRIQSIKAILSKIGLEFPAAHVEVPHNGVVHYCYPAEVCLAILEYYAFDAGANCQPEARDNFRILAGTKLREMIYSQVGYDPTGRNRFDKWHERLALNYQSAPRGFFSVFNEAETLIYEMIVAGAPVDEKNVIDISIGRHWSKFWDENGFNERFGDRNKFPHRYPDSHPQSKSNPQEAWCYPLDSLGAYREWLQDHYIGGGKFRAYITEKAKKGAITPSIAQLTITAIETPQISGY
;
A
#
# COMPACT_ATOMS: atom_id res chain seq x y z
N MET A 1 62.29 1.98 -29.65
CA MET A 1 61.16 1.53 -28.80
C MET A 1 59.87 1.67 -29.61
N LYS A 2 59.12 0.58 -29.82
CA LYS A 2 57.87 0.57 -30.60
C LYS A 2 56.72 1.21 -29.79
N PRO A 3 55.79 1.95 -30.42
CA PRO A 3 54.61 2.48 -29.74
C PRO A 3 53.65 1.33 -29.40
N ARG A 4 53.18 1.27 -28.14
CA ARG A 4 52.20 0.27 -27.68
C ARG A 4 50.83 0.62 -28.24
N THR A 5 50.34 -0.20 -29.17
CA THR A 5 48.98 -0.14 -29.68
C THR A 5 48.02 -0.77 -28.66
N ILE A 6 47.09 0.01 -28.12
CA ILE A 6 46.00 -0.51 -27.27
C ILE A 6 45.00 -1.20 -28.21
N LYS A 7 45.04 -2.54 -28.28
CA LYS A 7 44.06 -3.38 -28.98
C LYS A 7 43.06 -3.94 -27.97
N THR A 8 42.10 -3.13 -27.55
CA THR A 8 40.73 -3.50 -27.13
C THR A 8 40.14 -2.34 -26.35
N LEU A 9 39.04 -1.76 -26.85
CA LEU A 9 38.16 -0.95 -26.04
C LEU A 9 37.38 -1.88 -25.11
N PRO A 10 37.14 -1.50 -23.84
CA PRO A 10 36.29 -2.31 -22.96
C PRO A 10 34.91 -2.45 -23.60
N VAL A 11 34.38 -3.66 -23.54
CA VAL A 11 33.01 -3.98 -23.96
C VAL A 11 32.07 -3.02 -23.25
N LYS A 12 31.29 -2.25 -24.02
CA LYS A 12 30.13 -1.54 -23.48
C LYS A 12 29.26 -2.60 -22.82
N PHE A 13 29.25 -2.64 -21.50
CA PHE A 13 28.13 -3.23 -20.80
C PHE A 13 26.92 -2.40 -21.22
N ASP A 14 26.01 -3.02 -21.97
CA ASP A 14 24.68 -2.49 -22.17
C ASP A 14 24.13 -2.21 -20.76
N GLN A 15 24.13 -0.93 -20.39
CA GLN A 15 23.22 -0.45 -19.38
C GLN A 15 21.84 -0.75 -19.96
N LYS A 16 21.29 -1.92 -19.60
CA LYS A 16 19.84 -2.04 -19.49
C LYS A 16 19.45 -0.87 -18.60
N GLU A 17 18.88 0.15 -19.22
CA GLU A 17 18.04 1.10 -18.52
C GLU A 17 17.19 0.27 -17.58
N ILE A 18 17.29 0.59 -16.30
CA ILE A 18 16.49 -0.03 -15.26
C ILE A 18 15.08 0.42 -15.61
N GLY A 19 14.37 -0.38 -16.41
CA GLY A 19 13.00 -0.11 -16.77
C GLY A 19 12.27 0.12 -15.46
N GLN A 20 11.79 1.35 -15.27
CA GLN A 20 10.96 1.73 -14.15
C GLN A 20 9.84 0.69 -14.10
N GLY A 21 9.94 -0.21 -13.12
CA GLY A 21 9.14 -1.43 -13.09
C GLY A 21 7.67 -1.03 -13.19
N VAL A 22 6.94 -1.66 -14.11
CA VAL A 22 5.48 -1.62 -14.09
C VAL A 22 5.09 -2.05 -12.69
N LEU A 23 4.60 -1.09 -11.89
CA LEU A 23 4.08 -1.37 -10.56
C LEU A 23 2.96 -2.39 -10.75
N ASP A 24 3.08 -3.54 -10.11
CA ASP A 24 2.01 -4.54 -10.07
C ASP A 24 0.87 -3.93 -9.24
N LEU A 25 -0.07 -3.27 -9.94
CA LEU A 25 -1.18 -2.55 -9.32
C LEU A 25 -2.20 -3.57 -8.79
N GLY A 26 -2.45 -3.51 -7.48
CA GLY A 26 -3.52 -4.27 -6.82
C GLY A 26 -4.75 -3.41 -6.52
N ILE A 27 -5.86 -4.05 -6.15
CA ILE A 27 -7.01 -3.37 -5.55
C ILE A 27 -6.78 -3.26 -4.04
N GLU A 28 -6.74 -2.04 -3.52
CA GLU A 28 -6.57 -1.77 -2.08
C GLU A 28 -7.91 -1.76 -1.33
N LYS A 29 -8.91 -1.12 -1.94
CA LYS A 29 -10.27 -1.02 -1.42
C LYS A 29 -11.26 -1.14 -2.57
N ASP A 30 -12.33 -1.88 -2.38
CA ASP A 30 -13.46 -1.92 -3.30
C ASP A 30 -14.78 -2.08 -2.56
N ALA A 31 -15.86 -1.61 -3.20
CA ALA A 31 -17.22 -1.79 -2.73
C ALA A 31 -18.21 -1.68 -3.90
N GLU A 32 -19.39 -2.27 -3.73
CA GLU A 32 -20.54 -2.02 -4.59
C GLU A 32 -21.58 -1.22 -3.78
N ILE A 33 -21.78 0.04 -4.15
CA ILE A 33 -22.73 0.94 -3.46
C ILE A 33 -23.83 1.30 -4.43
N ASN A 34 -25.08 0.95 -4.11
CA ASN A 34 -26.25 1.20 -4.95
C ASN A 34 -26.10 0.68 -6.39
N GLY A 35 -25.45 -0.47 -6.58
CA GLY A 35 -25.20 -1.06 -7.90
C GLY A 35 -24.03 -0.44 -8.67
N ILE A 36 -23.30 0.52 -8.07
CA ILE A 36 -22.10 1.12 -8.63
C ILE A 36 -20.88 0.46 -7.99
N GLY A 37 -20.19 -0.38 -8.75
CA GLY A 37 -18.91 -0.96 -8.33
C GLY A 37 -17.78 0.05 -8.48
N MET A 38 -17.08 0.32 -7.38
CA MET A 38 -16.01 1.31 -7.28
C MET A 38 -14.87 0.82 -6.38
N GLY A 39 -13.70 1.45 -6.50
CA GLY A 39 -12.56 1.10 -5.68
C GLY A 39 -11.39 2.05 -5.81
N VAL A 40 -10.30 1.69 -5.13
CA VAL A 40 -9.02 2.40 -5.13
C VAL A 40 -7.91 1.37 -5.36
N LEU A 41 -7.05 1.65 -6.35
CA LEU A 41 -5.86 0.84 -6.62
C LEU A 41 -4.78 1.10 -5.57
N SER A 42 -3.78 0.22 -5.47
CA SER A 42 -2.69 0.29 -4.50
C SER A 42 -1.77 1.52 -4.62
N ASP A 43 -1.89 2.28 -5.71
CA ASP A 43 -1.20 3.56 -5.90
C ASP A 43 -2.08 4.77 -5.53
N GLY A 44 -3.29 4.52 -5.03
CA GLY A 44 -4.30 5.53 -4.68
C GLY A 44 -5.23 5.91 -5.84
N THR A 45 -5.09 5.32 -7.03
CA THR A 45 -5.95 5.66 -8.18
C THR A 45 -7.40 5.24 -7.92
N PRO A 46 -8.36 6.17 -7.85
CA PRO A 46 -9.79 5.86 -7.73
C PRO A 46 -10.32 5.33 -9.07
N TYR A 47 -11.20 4.33 -9.02
CA TYR A 47 -11.76 3.74 -10.23
C TYR A 47 -13.24 3.33 -10.06
N LEU A 48 -13.92 3.21 -11.19
CA LEU A 48 -15.17 2.43 -11.30
C LEU A 48 -14.91 1.17 -12.11
N ASN A 49 -15.65 0.10 -11.80
CA ASN A 49 -15.66 -1.06 -12.69
C ASN A 49 -16.59 -0.80 -13.89
N GLN A 50 -16.50 -1.65 -14.92
CA GLN A 50 -17.29 -1.48 -16.15
C GLN A 50 -18.81 -1.38 -15.90
N ARG A 51 -19.33 -2.15 -14.93
CA ARG A 51 -20.76 -2.18 -14.59
C ARG A 51 -21.19 -0.90 -13.88
N GLY A 52 -20.39 -0.44 -12.90
CA GLY A 52 -20.62 0.80 -12.19
C GLY A 52 -20.57 2.01 -13.10
N LEU A 53 -19.59 2.07 -14.02
CA LEU A 53 -19.52 3.15 -15.01
C LEU A 53 -20.72 3.12 -15.97
N ALA A 54 -21.17 1.94 -16.41
CA ALA A 54 -22.33 1.81 -17.27
C ALA A 54 -23.61 2.29 -16.58
N ALA A 55 -23.82 1.88 -15.32
CA ALA A 55 -24.93 2.35 -14.48
C ALA A 55 -24.87 3.88 -14.31
N LEU A 56 -23.71 4.43 -13.99
CA LEU A 56 -23.54 5.88 -13.81
C LEU A 56 -23.89 6.68 -15.08
N CYS A 57 -23.62 6.12 -16.26
CA CYS A 57 -23.94 6.73 -17.55
C CYS A 57 -25.37 6.45 -18.04
N GLY A 58 -26.13 5.54 -17.40
CA GLY A 58 -27.43 5.09 -17.91
C GLY A 58 -27.34 4.33 -19.24
N VAL A 59 -26.27 3.55 -19.46
CA VAL A 59 -26.05 2.79 -20.70
C VAL A 59 -25.85 1.30 -20.44
N GLN A 60 -25.97 0.49 -21.48
CA GLN A 60 -25.65 -0.93 -21.39
C GLN A 60 -24.16 -1.15 -21.15
N ASN A 61 -23.81 -2.14 -20.32
CA ASN A 61 -22.43 -2.49 -19.99
C ASN A 61 -21.55 -2.77 -21.23
N ALA A 62 -22.14 -3.35 -22.29
CA ALA A 62 -21.47 -3.60 -23.57
C ALA A 62 -20.94 -2.31 -24.24
N HIS A 63 -21.60 -1.17 -24.05
CA HIS A 63 -21.15 0.10 -24.61
C HIS A 63 -19.82 0.56 -23.99
N ILE A 64 -19.67 0.40 -22.67
CA ILE A 64 -18.41 0.69 -21.97
C ILE A 64 -17.32 -0.27 -22.41
N GLY A 65 -17.63 -1.57 -22.48
CA GLY A 65 -16.69 -2.57 -23.00
C GLY A 65 -16.22 -2.28 -24.42
N THR A 66 -17.11 -1.75 -25.27
CA THR A 66 -16.77 -1.34 -26.64
C THR A 66 -15.88 -0.09 -26.65
N ILE A 67 -16.09 0.89 -25.75
CA ILE A 67 -15.19 2.05 -25.63
C ILE A 67 -13.78 1.57 -25.32
N SER A 68 -13.67 0.63 -24.38
CA SER A 68 -12.42 0.05 -23.95
C SER A 68 -11.69 -0.71 -25.08
N SER A 69 -12.38 -1.60 -25.79
CA SER A 69 -11.77 -2.38 -26.88
C SER A 69 -11.33 -1.51 -28.06
N GLN A 70 -12.00 -0.38 -28.29
CA GLN A 70 -11.72 0.54 -29.39
C GLN A 70 -10.71 1.64 -29.03
N TRP A 71 -10.20 1.69 -27.79
CA TRP A 71 -9.43 2.83 -27.28
C TRP A 71 -8.19 3.16 -28.12
N ASN A 72 -7.53 2.13 -28.65
CA ASN A 72 -6.26 2.24 -29.38
C ASN A 72 -6.36 1.77 -30.85
N GLU A 73 -7.57 1.74 -31.42
CA GLU A 73 -7.72 1.47 -32.85
C GLU A 73 -6.97 2.53 -33.68
N ALA A 74 -6.33 2.09 -34.77
CA ALA A 74 -5.57 2.97 -35.67
C ALA A 74 -6.47 4.04 -36.33
N ASP A 75 -7.74 3.71 -36.56
CA ASP A 75 -8.78 4.63 -37.01
C ASP A 75 -9.80 4.85 -35.86
N PRO A 76 -9.55 5.82 -34.96
CA PRO A 76 -10.35 5.99 -33.76
C PRO A 76 -11.77 6.45 -34.11
N LYS A 77 -12.77 5.72 -33.60
CA LYS A 77 -14.19 6.06 -33.83
C LYS A 77 -14.53 7.44 -33.25
N PRO A 78 -15.51 8.18 -33.83
CA PRO A 78 -15.86 9.53 -33.38
C PRO A 78 -16.10 9.64 -31.87
N ARG A 79 -16.78 8.65 -31.27
CA ARG A 79 -16.96 8.55 -29.82
C ARG A 79 -15.65 8.55 -29.04
N ILE A 80 -14.66 7.75 -29.46
CA ILE A 80 -13.36 7.64 -28.79
C ILE A 80 -12.59 8.95 -28.94
N GLN A 81 -12.66 9.58 -30.13
CA GLN A 81 -12.07 10.90 -30.35
C GLN A 81 -12.67 11.95 -29.42
N SER A 82 -14.00 12.00 -29.26
CA SER A 82 -14.67 12.92 -28.34
C SER A 82 -14.24 12.70 -26.89
N ILE A 83 -14.23 11.46 -26.41
CA ILE A 83 -13.81 11.13 -25.04
C ILE A 83 -12.35 11.52 -24.79
N LYS A 84 -11.44 11.19 -25.72
CA LYS A 84 -10.02 11.59 -25.63
C LYS A 84 -9.87 13.11 -25.68
N ALA A 85 -10.65 13.80 -26.51
CA ALA A 85 -10.62 15.27 -26.55
C ALA A 85 -11.08 15.91 -25.23
N ILE A 86 -12.05 15.32 -24.52
CA ILE A 86 -12.46 15.75 -23.17
C ILE A 86 -11.28 15.62 -22.19
N LEU A 87 -10.58 14.48 -22.20
CA LEU A 87 -9.38 14.26 -21.37
C LEU A 87 -8.25 15.24 -21.73
N SER A 88 -7.99 15.46 -23.02
CA SER A 88 -6.94 16.38 -23.47
C SER A 88 -7.23 17.84 -23.07
N LYS A 89 -8.50 18.27 -23.01
CA LYS A 89 -8.86 19.63 -22.53
C LYS A 89 -8.42 19.89 -21.09
N ILE A 90 -8.32 18.84 -20.27
CA ILE A 90 -7.82 18.93 -18.89
C ILE A 90 -6.34 18.50 -18.77
N GLY A 91 -5.64 18.36 -19.90
CA GLY A 91 -4.21 18.04 -19.93
C GLY A 91 -3.88 16.59 -19.59
N LEU A 92 -4.84 15.68 -19.72
CA LEU A 92 -4.65 14.25 -19.43
C LEU A 92 -4.66 13.41 -20.70
N GLU A 93 -3.81 12.39 -20.72
CA GLU A 93 -3.78 11.36 -21.74
C GLU A 93 -3.65 9.99 -21.08
N PHE A 94 -4.41 9.02 -21.59
CA PHE A 94 -4.43 7.66 -21.06
C PHE A 94 -4.12 6.65 -22.17
N PRO A 95 -3.13 5.75 -21.97
CA PRO A 95 -2.79 4.73 -22.96
C PRO A 95 -3.87 3.65 -23.10
N ALA A 96 -4.75 3.49 -22.11
CA ALA A 96 -5.89 2.58 -22.12
C ALA A 96 -7.07 3.19 -21.35
N ALA A 97 -8.30 2.73 -21.63
CA ALA A 97 -9.49 3.20 -20.92
C ALA A 97 -9.56 2.70 -19.46
N HIS A 98 -8.85 1.63 -19.14
CA HIS A 98 -8.86 0.98 -17.84
C HIS A 98 -7.51 0.31 -17.57
N VAL A 99 -7.30 -0.07 -16.31
CA VAL A 99 -6.22 -0.95 -15.85
C VAL A 99 -6.82 -2.32 -15.56
N GLU A 100 -6.21 -3.39 -16.08
CA GLU A 100 -6.60 -4.76 -15.76
C GLU A 100 -5.86 -5.22 -14.49
N VAL A 101 -6.61 -5.60 -13.45
CA VAL A 101 -6.06 -6.02 -12.17
C VAL A 101 -6.60 -7.40 -11.79
N PRO A 102 -5.75 -8.45 -11.73
CA PRO A 102 -6.13 -9.74 -11.17
C PRO A 102 -6.41 -9.60 -9.67
N HIS A 103 -7.64 -9.88 -9.24
CA HIS A 103 -8.06 -9.80 -7.84
C HIS A 103 -9.05 -10.92 -7.52
N ASN A 104 -8.82 -11.65 -6.44
CA ASN A 104 -9.66 -12.79 -6.00
C ASN A 104 -9.95 -13.82 -7.12
N GLY A 105 -8.97 -14.09 -7.99
CA GLY A 105 -9.10 -15.07 -9.08
C GLY A 105 -9.89 -14.59 -10.30
N VAL A 106 -10.28 -13.31 -10.34
CA VAL A 106 -10.98 -12.67 -11.46
C VAL A 106 -10.17 -11.46 -11.93
N VAL A 107 -10.20 -11.16 -13.24
CA VAL A 107 -9.61 -9.92 -13.76
C VAL A 107 -10.63 -8.80 -13.63
N HIS A 108 -10.26 -7.76 -12.90
CA HIS A 108 -11.05 -6.55 -12.73
C HIS A 108 -10.62 -5.50 -13.74
N TYR A 109 -11.59 -4.91 -14.44
CA TYR A 109 -11.38 -3.78 -15.35
C TYR A 109 -11.62 -2.48 -14.60
N CYS A 110 -10.55 -1.83 -14.16
CA CYS A 110 -10.57 -0.64 -13.31
C CYS A 110 -10.43 0.62 -14.17
N TYR A 111 -11.54 1.33 -14.42
CA TYR A 111 -11.56 2.58 -15.19
C TYR A 111 -11.22 3.75 -14.25
N PRO A 112 -10.09 4.47 -14.44
CA PRO A 112 -9.73 5.59 -13.58
C PRO A 112 -10.82 6.67 -13.56
N ALA A 113 -10.99 7.35 -12.43
CA ALA A 113 -12.06 8.32 -12.23
C ALA A 113 -12.11 9.42 -13.31
N GLU A 114 -10.94 9.86 -13.81
CA GLU A 114 -10.84 10.85 -14.88
C GLU A 114 -11.38 10.30 -16.21
N VAL A 115 -11.09 9.04 -16.53
CA VAL A 115 -11.64 8.35 -17.70
C VAL A 115 -13.16 8.16 -17.53
N CYS A 116 -13.61 7.78 -16.33
CA CYS A 116 -15.03 7.67 -16.00
C CYS A 116 -15.77 9.00 -16.23
N LEU A 117 -15.21 10.11 -15.75
CA LEU A 117 -15.80 11.44 -15.93
C LEU A 117 -15.86 11.85 -17.40
N ALA A 118 -14.82 11.57 -18.20
CA ALA A 118 -14.85 11.88 -19.63
C ALA A 118 -15.90 11.06 -20.39
N ILE A 119 -16.07 9.78 -20.04
CA ILE A 119 -17.12 8.93 -20.63
C ILE A 119 -18.51 9.40 -20.18
N LEU A 120 -18.66 9.79 -18.92
CA LEU A 120 -19.90 10.34 -18.37
C LEU A 120 -20.28 11.65 -19.06
N GLU A 121 -19.32 12.57 -19.23
CA GLU A 121 -19.50 13.85 -19.94
C GLU A 121 -19.93 13.63 -21.40
N TYR A 122 -19.29 12.68 -22.08
CA TYR A 122 -19.66 12.31 -23.45
C TYR A 122 -21.14 11.88 -23.53
N TYR A 123 -21.57 10.97 -22.65
CA TYR A 123 -22.98 10.55 -22.63
C TYR A 123 -23.93 11.62 -22.09
N ALA A 124 -23.44 12.62 -21.36
CA ALA A 124 -24.25 13.75 -20.92
C ALA A 124 -24.52 14.76 -22.05
N PHE A 125 -23.54 15.02 -22.93
CA PHE A 125 -23.60 16.16 -23.86
C PHE A 125 -23.23 15.86 -25.32
N ASP A 126 -22.30 14.95 -25.58
CA ASP A 126 -21.66 14.81 -26.91
C ASP A 126 -22.07 13.53 -27.67
N ALA A 127 -22.89 12.66 -27.08
CA ALA A 127 -23.34 11.40 -27.68
C ALA A 127 -24.48 11.55 -28.71
N GLY A 128 -24.86 12.78 -29.06
CA GLY A 128 -25.93 13.08 -30.02
C GLY A 128 -27.28 12.51 -29.58
N ALA A 129 -27.92 11.72 -30.45
CA ALA A 129 -29.19 11.06 -30.11
C ALA A 129 -29.06 10.03 -28.97
N ASN A 130 -27.84 9.63 -28.61
CA ASN A 130 -27.57 8.67 -27.54
C ASN A 130 -27.23 9.34 -26.19
N CYS A 131 -27.36 10.67 -26.08
CA CYS A 131 -27.20 11.35 -24.80
C CYS A 131 -28.20 10.81 -23.78
N GLN A 132 -27.74 10.55 -22.56
CA GLN A 132 -28.54 9.98 -21.49
C GLN A 132 -28.91 11.05 -20.44
N PRO A 133 -30.19 11.18 -20.07
CA PRO A 133 -30.59 12.07 -18.97
C PRO A 133 -29.87 11.74 -17.66
N GLU A 134 -29.70 10.44 -17.37
CA GLU A 134 -28.99 9.94 -16.19
C GLU A 134 -27.52 10.37 -16.17
N ALA A 135 -26.80 10.23 -17.29
CA ALA A 135 -25.43 10.73 -17.41
C ALA A 135 -25.33 12.23 -17.13
N ARG A 136 -26.28 13.01 -17.67
CA ARG A 136 -26.31 14.47 -17.49
C ARG A 136 -26.55 14.88 -16.05
N ASP A 137 -27.48 14.23 -15.35
CA ASP A 137 -27.79 14.55 -13.96
C ASP A 137 -26.65 14.10 -13.03
N ASN A 138 -26.08 12.92 -13.25
CA ASN A 138 -24.91 12.46 -12.52
C ASN A 138 -23.68 13.34 -12.77
N PHE A 139 -23.44 13.78 -14.01
CA PHE A 139 -22.32 14.68 -14.33
C PHE A 139 -22.41 15.99 -13.56
N ARG A 140 -23.61 16.60 -13.46
CA ARG A 140 -23.81 17.84 -12.68
C ARG A 140 -23.45 17.67 -11.20
N ILE A 141 -23.64 16.47 -10.65
CA ILE A 141 -23.34 16.16 -9.26
C ILE A 141 -21.85 15.85 -9.09
N LEU A 142 -21.23 15.15 -10.03
CA LEU A 142 -19.93 14.49 -9.87
C LEU A 142 -18.76 15.14 -10.61
N ALA A 143 -19.01 16.16 -11.42
CA ALA A 143 -17.96 16.87 -12.16
C ALA A 143 -16.86 17.43 -11.25
N GLY A 144 -15.66 17.61 -11.83
CA GLY A 144 -14.46 18.04 -11.10
C GLY A 144 -13.90 16.93 -10.20
N THR A 145 -13.52 17.26 -8.97
CA THR A 145 -12.93 16.30 -8.01
C THR A 145 -13.96 15.44 -7.29
N LYS A 146 -15.26 15.69 -7.50
CA LYS A 146 -16.33 15.08 -6.71
C LYS A 146 -16.49 13.58 -6.92
N LEU A 147 -16.27 13.06 -8.14
CA LEU A 147 -16.29 11.61 -8.35
C LEU A 147 -15.19 10.92 -7.52
N ARG A 148 -13.97 11.45 -7.54
CA ARG A 148 -12.86 10.93 -6.74
C ARG A 148 -13.17 10.98 -5.24
N GLU A 149 -13.62 12.13 -4.75
CA GLU A 149 -13.97 12.32 -3.33
C GLU A 149 -15.09 11.37 -2.90
N MET A 150 -16.10 11.18 -3.76
CA MET A 150 -17.17 10.22 -3.53
C MET A 150 -16.61 8.79 -3.44
N ILE A 151 -15.77 8.35 -4.38
CA ILE A 151 -15.18 7.00 -4.35
C ILE A 151 -14.40 6.80 -3.05
N TYR A 152 -13.49 7.72 -2.71
CA TYR A 152 -12.70 7.64 -1.48
C TYR A 152 -13.59 7.58 -0.23
N SER A 153 -14.60 8.44 -0.14
CA SER A 153 -15.51 8.44 1.01
C SER A 153 -16.32 7.14 1.11
N GLN A 154 -16.81 6.60 0.00
CA GLN A 154 -17.66 5.40 -0.02
C GLN A 154 -16.88 4.14 0.32
N VAL A 155 -15.61 4.06 -0.09
CA VAL A 155 -14.74 2.91 0.22
C VAL A 155 -13.92 3.10 1.51
N GLY A 156 -14.07 4.25 2.18
CA GLY A 156 -13.35 4.58 3.40
C GLY A 156 -11.84 4.73 3.20
N TYR A 157 -11.41 5.24 2.03
CA TYR A 157 -10.00 5.49 1.71
C TYR A 157 -9.61 6.93 2.10
N ASP A 158 -8.51 7.07 2.84
CA ASP A 158 -7.92 8.38 3.17
C ASP A 158 -6.71 8.66 2.25
N PRO A 159 -6.87 9.47 1.19
CA PRO A 159 -5.77 9.77 0.26
C PRO A 159 -4.67 10.64 0.89
N THR A 160 -4.93 11.24 2.05
CA THR A 160 -3.93 12.05 2.75
C THR A 160 -3.05 11.21 3.67
N GLY A 161 -3.48 9.98 3.97
CA GLY A 161 -2.86 9.12 4.96
C GLY A 161 -2.70 9.78 6.33
N ARG A 162 -3.55 10.75 6.69
CA ARG A 162 -3.48 11.46 7.98
C ARG A 162 -3.63 10.48 9.15
N ASN A 163 -4.50 9.50 8.97
CA ASN A 163 -4.88 8.55 10.03
C ASN A 163 -4.00 7.28 10.02
N ARG A 164 -2.90 7.25 9.25
CA ARG A 164 -2.04 6.06 9.11
C ARG A 164 -1.37 5.62 10.42
N PHE A 165 -1.26 6.53 11.39
CA PHE A 165 -0.69 6.25 12.70
C PHE A 165 -1.73 5.87 13.76
N ASP A 166 -3.03 6.05 13.51
CA ASP A 166 -4.07 5.97 14.55
C ASP A 166 -4.08 4.61 15.25
N LYS A 167 -4.08 3.52 14.48
CA LYS A 167 -4.08 2.15 15.03
C LYS A 167 -2.86 1.87 15.92
N TRP A 168 -1.69 2.37 15.53
CA TRP A 168 -0.48 2.22 16.35
C TRP A 168 -0.51 3.14 17.57
N HIS A 169 -0.96 4.37 17.41
CA HIS A 169 -1.09 5.34 18.50
C HIS A 169 -2.07 4.86 19.58
N GLU A 170 -3.21 4.25 19.20
CA GLU A 170 -4.12 3.62 20.15
C GLU A 170 -3.42 2.52 20.96
N ARG A 171 -2.59 1.68 20.32
CA ARG A 171 -1.80 0.66 21.03
C ARG A 171 -0.79 1.29 21.98
N LEU A 172 -0.12 2.37 21.58
CA LEU A 172 0.81 3.11 22.45
C LEU A 172 0.07 3.66 23.68
N ALA A 173 -1.05 4.35 23.49
CA ALA A 173 -1.85 4.93 24.57
C ALA A 173 -2.30 3.89 25.61
N LEU A 174 -2.61 2.67 25.18
CA LEU A 174 -2.98 1.57 26.07
C LEU A 174 -1.80 0.95 26.84
N ASN A 175 -0.56 1.11 26.37
CA ASN A 175 0.59 0.36 26.87
C ASN A 175 1.81 1.21 27.28
N TYR A 176 1.77 2.55 27.15
CA TYR A 176 2.95 3.41 27.39
C TYR A 176 3.59 3.28 28.79
N GLN A 177 2.84 2.81 29.80
CA GLN A 177 3.30 2.58 31.18
C GLN A 177 3.16 1.12 31.65
N SER A 178 3.08 0.18 30.72
CA SER A 178 2.74 -1.21 31.03
C SER A 178 3.91 -2.04 31.58
N ALA A 179 5.16 -1.72 31.24
CA ALA A 179 6.34 -2.40 31.77
C ALA A 179 6.66 -1.92 33.21
N PRO A 180 6.96 -2.82 34.16
CA PRO A 180 7.37 -2.46 35.51
C PRO A 180 8.65 -1.61 35.52
N ARG A 181 8.81 -0.80 36.56
CA ARG A 181 10.06 -0.06 36.80
C ARG A 181 11.25 -1.02 36.82
N GLY A 182 12.33 -0.66 36.11
CA GLY A 182 13.52 -1.49 35.98
C GLY A 182 13.50 -2.41 34.74
N PHE A 183 12.41 -2.41 33.97
CA PHE A 183 12.26 -3.24 32.79
C PHE A 183 11.85 -2.39 31.56
N PHE A 184 12.20 -2.87 30.36
CA PHE A 184 11.64 -2.40 29.09
C PHE A 184 10.81 -3.49 28.42
N SER A 185 9.94 -3.09 27.49
CA SER A 185 9.18 -4.01 26.63
C SER A 185 9.63 -3.89 25.18
N VAL A 186 9.57 -4.99 24.43
CA VAL A 186 9.87 -4.99 22.99
C VAL A 186 8.90 -4.09 22.22
N PHE A 187 7.64 -3.97 22.68
CA PHE A 187 6.65 -3.11 22.05
C PHE A 187 7.09 -1.64 22.05
N ASN A 188 7.54 -1.10 23.20
CA ASN A 188 8.03 0.27 23.30
C ASN A 188 9.35 0.47 22.55
N GLU A 189 10.26 -0.50 22.60
CA GLU A 189 11.56 -0.35 21.92
C GLU A 189 11.50 -0.59 20.40
N ALA A 190 10.40 -1.09 19.87
CA ALA A 190 10.18 -1.24 18.43
C ALA A 190 9.60 0.02 17.77
N GLU A 191 9.35 1.10 18.51
CA GLU A 191 8.65 2.31 18.04
C GLU A 191 9.26 2.92 16.77
N THR A 192 10.58 3.11 16.72
CA THR A 192 11.25 3.69 15.55
C THR A 192 11.08 2.81 14.31
N LEU A 193 11.21 1.49 14.45
CA LEU A 193 11.02 0.55 13.34
C LEU A 193 9.56 0.60 12.83
N ILE A 194 8.60 0.61 13.75
CA ILE A 194 7.18 0.70 13.42
C ILE A 194 6.87 2.02 12.72
N TYR A 195 7.43 3.13 13.20
CA TYR A 195 7.27 4.44 12.58
C TYR A 195 7.75 4.44 11.12
N GLU A 196 8.97 3.96 10.87
CA GLU A 196 9.54 3.89 9.51
C GLU A 196 8.72 2.98 8.58
N MET A 197 8.17 1.87 9.10
CA MET A 197 7.23 1.04 8.34
C MET A 197 6.00 1.83 7.89
N ILE A 198 5.37 2.56 8.82
CA ILE A 198 4.16 3.34 8.53
C ILE A 198 4.48 4.47 7.54
N VAL A 199 5.64 5.12 7.67
CA VAL A 199 6.10 6.16 6.73
C VAL A 199 6.34 5.58 5.33
N ALA A 200 6.88 4.37 5.23
CA ALA A 200 7.02 3.64 3.97
C ALA A 200 5.70 3.11 3.39
N GLY A 201 4.58 3.33 4.09
CA GLY A 201 3.23 2.94 3.66
C GLY A 201 2.82 1.53 4.08
N ALA A 202 3.65 0.80 4.82
CA ALA A 202 3.24 -0.49 5.37
C ALA A 202 2.22 -0.29 6.49
N PRO A 203 1.00 -0.87 6.38
CA PRO A 203 0.02 -0.77 7.44
C PRO A 203 0.53 -1.49 8.70
N VAL A 204 0.37 -0.87 9.85
CA VAL A 204 0.59 -1.48 11.17
C VAL A 204 -0.77 -1.59 11.85
N ASP A 205 -1.35 -2.76 11.70
CA ASP A 205 -2.74 -3.06 12.03
C ASP A 205 -2.89 -4.48 12.60
N GLU A 206 -4.13 -4.95 12.75
CA GLU A 206 -4.43 -6.28 13.27
C GLU A 206 -3.82 -7.44 12.47
N LYS A 207 -3.47 -7.21 11.19
CA LYS A 207 -2.83 -8.19 10.32
C LYS A 207 -1.30 -8.06 10.34
N ASN A 208 -0.77 -6.89 10.68
CA ASN A 208 0.65 -6.54 10.55
C ASN A 208 1.27 -6.08 11.89
N VAL A 209 1.26 -6.98 12.86
CA VAL A 209 1.82 -6.76 14.22
C VAL A 209 3.28 -7.23 14.25
N ILE A 210 4.24 -6.34 13.96
CA ILE A 210 5.66 -6.71 13.85
C ILE A 210 6.34 -6.97 15.20
N ASP A 211 5.89 -6.29 16.26
CA ASP A 211 6.44 -6.41 17.61
C ASP A 211 6.33 -7.84 18.17
N ILE A 212 5.32 -8.62 17.74
CA ILE A 212 5.23 -10.05 18.06
C ILE A 212 6.39 -10.83 17.40
N SER A 213 6.72 -10.52 16.15
CA SER A 213 7.83 -11.18 15.46
C SER A 213 9.16 -10.86 16.14
N ILE A 214 9.40 -9.59 16.45
CA ILE A 214 10.60 -9.15 17.16
C ILE A 214 10.69 -9.85 18.53
N GLY A 215 9.61 -9.79 19.32
CA GLY A 215 9.57 -10.36 20.66
C GLY A 215 9.82 -11.86 20.70
N ARG A 216 9.28 -12.62 19.73
CA ARG A 216 9.54 -14.06 19.61
C ARG A 216 11.02 -14.36 19.34
N HIS A 217 11.65 -13.62 18.42
CA HIS A 217 13.06 -13.85 18.09
C HIS A 217 14.00 -13.36 19.20
N TRP A 218 13.66 -12.25 19.86
CA TRP A 218 14.42 -11.75 21.00
C TRP A 218 14.34 -12.70 22.19
N SER A 219 13.15 -13.20 22.53
CA SER A 219 12.97 -14.16 23.62
C SER A 219 13.79 -15.44 23.39
N LYS A 220 13.84 -15.92 22.13
CA LYS A 220 14.69 -17.05 21.77
C LYS A 220 16.18 -16.73 21.92
N PHE A 221 16.63 -15.58 21.38
CA PHE A 221 18.03 -15.15 21.48
C PHE A 221 18.47 -14.95 22.94
N TRP A 222 17.59 -14.40 23.77
CA TRP A 222 17.78 -14.24 25.20
C TRP A 222 18.09 -15.58 25.90
N ASP A 223 17.28 -16.61 25.62
CA ASP A 223 17.45 -17.94 26.22
C ASP A 223 18.73 -18.62 25.71
N GLU A 224 19.01 -18.54 24.41
CA GLU A 224 20.21 -19.12 23.78
C GLU A 224 21.53 -18.52 24.29
N ASN A 225 21.52 -17.28 24.77
CA ASN A 225 22.70 -16.58 25.27
C ASN A 225 22.76 -16.50 26.80
N GLY A 226 21.86 -17.20 27.53
CA GLY A 226 21.90 -17.24 28.99
C GLY A 226 21.72 -15.88 29.65
N PHE A 227 20.96 -14.97 29.04
CA PHE A 227 20.89 -13.57 29.49
C PHE A 227 20.24 -13.36 30.86
N ASN A 228 19.50 -14.35 31.38
CA ASN A 228 19.06 -14.36 32.78
C ASN A 228 20.25 -14.28 33.76
N GLU A 229 21.35 -14.98 33.48
CA GLU A 229 22.53 -15.00 34.35
C GLU A 229 23.29 -13.67 34.31
N ARG A 230 23.29 -13.01 33.14
CA ARG A 230 24.03 -11.77 32.91
C ARG A 230 23.28 -10.52 33.36
N PHE A 231 21.99 -10.44 33.06
CA PHE A 231 21.18 -9.22 33.24
C PHE A 231 20.07 -9.38 34.28
N GLY A 232 19.86 -10.59 34.82
CA GLY A 232 18.74 -10.93 35.68
C GLY A 232 17.54 -11.47 34.89
N ASP A 233 16.59 -12.08 35.60
CA ASP A 233 15.42 -12.72 34.97
C ASP A 233 14.51 -11.72 34.25
N ARG A 234 14.06 -12.10 33.05
CA ARG A 234 12.93 -11.42 32.39
C ARG A 234 11.62 -11.69 33.13
N ASN A 235 10.66 -10.76 33.03
CA ASN A 235 9.36 -10.88 33.69
C ASN A 235 8.22 -10.68 32.70
N LYS A 236 6.98 -10.93 33.13
CA LYS A 236 5.78 -10.67 32.33
C LYS A 236 5.02 -9.45 32.83
N PHE A 237 4.30 -8.80 31.93
CA PHE A 237 3.43 -7.67 32.23
C PHE A 237 2.14 -7.72 31.39
N PRO A 238 1.05 -7.08 31.84
CA PRO A 238 -0.21 -7.03 31.10
C PRO A 238 -0.09 -6.09 29.89
N HIS A 239 -0.31 -6.63 28.69
CA HIS A 239 -0.35 -5.91 27.41
C HIS A 239 -1.78 -5.89 26.87
N ARG A 240 -2.24 -4.73 26.40
CA ARG A 240 -3.60 -4.53 25.89
C ARG A 240 -3.63 -4.22 24.40
N TYR A 241 -4.67 -4.67 23.73
CA TYR A 241 -4.98 -4.34 22.34
C TYR A 241 -6.26 -3.50 22.26
N PRO A 242 -6.36 -2.52 21.35
CA PRO A 242 -7.60 -1.78 21.09
C PRO A 242 -8.73 -2.72 20.66
N ASP A 243 -9.99 -2.34 20.89
CA ASP A 243 -11.16 -3.17 20.58
C ASP A 243 -11.25 -3.57 19.09
N SER A 244 -10.67 -2.76 18.21
CA SER A 244 -10.54 -3.01 16.77
C SER A 244 -9.68 -4.24 16.43
N HIS A 245 -8.84 -4.71 17.35
CA HIS A 245 -7.94 -5.85 17.15
C HIS A 245 -8.57 -7.15 17.66
N PRO A 246 -8.51 -8.28 16.93
CA PRO A 246 -9.03 -9.57 17.40
C PRO A 246 -8.47 -10.02 18.76
N GLN A 247 -7.24 -9.62 19.09
CA GLN A 247 -6.54 -9.91 20.35
C GLN A 247 -7.19 -9.24 21.57
N SER A 248 -8.03 -8.21 21.37
CA SER A 248 -8.71 -7.50 22.46
C SER A 248 -9.67 -8.38 23.25
N LYS A 249 -10.22 -9.42 22.61
CA LYS A 249 -11.16 -10.39 23.21
C LYS A 249 -10.60 -11.13 24.42
N SER A 250 -9.28 -11.21 24.54
CA SER A 250 -8.58 -11.80 25.69
C SER A 250 -7.62 -10.82 26.37
N ASN A 251 -7.95 -9.52 26.35
CA ASN A 251 -7.24 -8.53 27.14
C ASN A 251 -7.38 -8.78 28.67
N PRO A 252 -6.33 -8.53 29.47
CA PRO A 252 -4.96 -8.27 29.03
C PRO A 252 -4.28 -9.56 28.54
N GLN A 253 -3.45 -9.44 27.51
CA GLN A 253 -2.48 -10.46 27.13
C GLN A 253 -1.26 -10.37 28.04
N GLU A 254 -0.47 -11.44 28.14
CA GLU A 254 0.83 -11.38 28.80
C GLU A 254 1.95 -11.16 27.77
N ALA A 255 2.82 -10.18 28.03
CA ALA A 255 4.02 -9.92 27.23
C ALA A 255 5.28 -9.96 28.11
N TRP A 256 6.41 -10.33 27.52
CA TRP A 256 7.71 -10.28 28.19
C TRP A 256 8.22 -8.84 28.31
N CYS A 257 8.73 -8.49 29.48
CA CYS A 257 9.58 -7.35 29.74
C CYS A 257 10.96 -7.83 30.22
N TYR A 258 11.99 -7.04 29.94
CA TYR A 258 13.39 -7.41 30.13
C TYR A 258 14.10 -6.35 30.98
N PRO A 259 15.07 -6.74 31.83
CA PRO A 259 15.83 -5.79 32.65
C PRO A 259 16.41 -4.65 31.81
N LEU A 260 16.32 -3.40 32.29
CA LEU A 260 16.83 -2.21 31.58
C LEU A 260 18.31 -2.31 31.22
N ASP A 261 19.11 -2.98 32.05
CA ASP A 261 20.54 -3.17 31.82
C ASP A 261 20.85 -3.97 30.53
N SER A 262 19.87 -4.73 30.03
CA SER A 262 19.99 -5.48 28.78
C SER A 262 19.59 -4.68 27.52
N LEU A 263 19.15 -3.42 27.68
CA LEU A 263 18.61 -2.63 26.57
C LEU A 263 19.62 -2.39 25.44
N GLY A 264 20.89 -2.15 25.77
CA GLY A 264 21.96 -2.02 24.79
C GLY A 264 22.11 -3.28 23.93
N ALA A 265 22.14 -4.45 24.58
CA ALA A 265 22.23 -5.74 23.89
C ALA A 265 21.01 -6.01 23.01
N TYR A 266 19.81 -5.59 23.43
CA TYR A 266 18.62 -5.67 22.59
C TYR A 266 18.74 -4.80 21.33
N ARG A 267 19.22 -3.56 21.45
CA ARG A 267 19.34 -2.63 20.30
C ARG A 267 20.38 -3.09 19.30
N GLU A 268 21.54 -3.56 19.76
CA GLU A 268 22.56 -4.20 18.91
C GLU A 268 21.96 -5.44 18.22
N TRP A 269 21.27 -6.30 18.97
CA TRP A 269 20.62 -7.47 18.41
C TRP A 269 19.56 -7.15 17.35
N LEU A 270 18.74 -6.13 17.59
CA LEU A 270 17.70 -5.70 16.66
C LEU A 270 18.34 -5.28 15.32
N GLN A 271 19.44 -4.54 15.37
CA GLN A 271 20.18 -4.09 14.19
C GLN A 271 20.88 -5.25 13.48
N ASP A 272 21.70 -6.02 14.19
CA ASP A 272 22.60 -6.99 13.56
C ASP A 272 21.92 -8.30 13.22
N HIS A 273 21.04 -8.79 14.10
CA HIS A 273 20.47 -10.13 13.98
C HIS A 273 19.04 -10.13 13.45
N TYR A 274 18.22 -9.14 13.80
CA TYR A 274 16.83 -9.09 13.33
C TYR A 274 16.73 -8.39 11.97
N ILE A 275 17.26 -7.17 11.84
CA ILE A 275 17.27 -6.41 10.59
C ILE A 275 18.38 -6.95 9.67
N GLY A 276 19.65 -6.78 10.06
CA GLY A 276 20.82 -7.20 9.27
C GLY A 276 20.88 -8.70 9.01
N GLY A 277 20.36 -9.51 9.92
CA GLY A 277 20.24 -10.97 9.77
C GLY A 277 19.06 -11.42 8.89
N GLY A 278 18.31 -10.49 8.28
CA GLY A 278 17.27 -10.78 7.28
C GLY A 278 15.92 -11.24 7.84
N LYS A 279 15.72 -11.28 9.16
CA LYS A 279 14.43 -11.68 9.76
C LYS A 279 13.34 -10.65 9.48
N PHE A 280 13.70 -9.36 9.48
CA PHE A 280 12.82 -8.29 9.07
C PHE A 280 12.34 -8.45 7.62
N ARG A 281 13.28 -8.63 6.67
CA ARG A 281 12.99 -8.91 5.26
C ARG A 281 12.04 -10.08 5.08
N ALA A 282 12.32 -11.18 5.77
CA ALA A 282 11.52 -12.39 5.71
C ALA A 282 10.08 -12.12 6.20
N TYR A 283 9.92 -11.38 7.30
CA TYR A 283 8.61 -10.96 7.82
C TYR A 283 7.83 -10.16 6.77
N ILE A 284 8.42 -9.09 6.22
CA ILE A 284 7.75 -8.21 5.25
C ILE A 284 7.41 -8.98 3.95
N THR A 285 8.34 -9.79 3.46
CA THR A 285 8.13 -10.61 2.24
C THR A 285 6.98 -11.60 2.43
N GLU A 286 6.87 -12.20 3.61
CA GLU A 286 5.78 -13.13 3.92
C GLU A 286 4.43 -12.42 4.04
N LYS A 287 4.40 -11.20 4.58
CA LYS A 287 3.19 -10.36 4.57
C LYS A 287 2.77 -9.99 3.15
N ALA A 288 3.73 -9.70 2.28
CA ALA A 288 3.47 -9.43 0.87
C ALA A 288 2.85 -10.63 0.14
N LYS A 289 3.44 -11.83 0.33
CA LYS A 289 2.90 -13.08 -0.24
C LYS A 289 1.47 -13.39 0.21
N LYS A 290 1.11 -12.97 1.43
CA LYS A 290 -0.24 -13.14 2.00
C LYS A 290 -1.21 -12.03 1.60
N GLY A 291 -0.79 -11.07 0.77
CA GLY A 291 -1.60 -9.92 0.37
C GLY A 291 -1.89 -8.92 1.50
N ALA A 292 -1.18 -9.02 2.63
CA ALA A 292 -1.35 -8.10 3.76
C ALA A 292 -0.58 -6.79 3.58
N ILE A 293 0.41 -6.78 2.68
CA ILE A 293 1.19 -5.63 2.23
C ILE A 293 1.35 -5.80 0.71
N THR A 294 1.30 -4.73 -0.07
CA THR A 294 1.53 -4.85 -1.52
C THR A 294 3.02 -5.05 -1.83
N PRO A 295 3.41 -5.71 -2.94
CA PRO A 295 4.81 -5.93 -3.27
C PRO A 295 5.65 -4.64 -3.35
N SER A 296 5.08 -3.56 -3.87
CA SER A 296 5.74 -2.25 -3.95
C SER A 296 6.02 -1.65 -2.57
N ILE A 297 5.02 -1.64 -1.69
CA ILE A 297 5.16 -1.15 -0.31
C ILE A 297 6.12 -2.02 0.48
N ALA A 298 6.10 -3.35 0.28
CA ALA A 298 7.06 -4.26 0.90
C ALA A 298 8.50 -3.90 0.52
N GLN A 299 8.76 -3.64 -0.77
CA GLN A 299 10.08 -3.24 -1.25
C GLN A 299 10.52 -1.88 -0.68
N LEU A 300 9.63 -0.88 -0.65
CA LEU A 300 9.90 0.43 -0.06
C LEU A 300 10.23 0.30 1.43
N THR A 301 9.44 -0.47 2.16
CA THR A 301 9.60 -0.72 3.60
C THR A 301 10.93 -1.41 3.91
N ILE A 302 11.29 -2.44 3.15
CA ILE A 302 12.58 -3.12 3.27
C ILE A 302 13.73 -2.14 3.00
N THR A 303 13.61 -1.34 1.95
CA THR A 303 14.65 -0.38 1.56
C THR A 303 14.84 0.68 2.64
N ALA A 304 13.76 1.26 3.16
CA ALA A 304 13.82 2.29 4.19
C ALA A 304 14.53 1.81 5.47
N ILE A 305 14.27 0.57 5.88
CA ILE A 305 14.76 0.03 7.17
C ILE A 305 16.14 -0.62 7.06
N GLU A 306 16.45 -1.27 5.94
CA GLU A 306 17.77 -1.89 5.73
C GLU A 306 18.79 -0.92 5.14
N THR A 307 18.42 0.34 4.89
CA THR A 307 19.39 1.36 4.50
C THR A 307 20.49 1.43 5.57
N PRO A 308 21.77 1.27 5.19
CA PRO A 308 22.86 1.27 6.16
C PRO A 308 22.86 2.56 6.98
N GLN A 309 22.95 2.41 8.31
CA GLN A 309 23.24 3.54 9.19
C GLN A 309 24.58 4.15 8.77
N ILE A 310 24.71 5.48 8.88
CA ILE A 310 25.90 6.23 8.46
C ILE A 310 27.13 5.61 9.13
N SER A 311 28.01 5.04 8.31
CA SER A 311 29.29 4.48 8.77
C SER A 311 30.34 5.58 8.71
N GLY A 312 30.57 6.25 9.83
CA GLY A 312 31.62 7.25 9.95
C GLY A 312 31.28 8.40 10.88
N TYR A 313 31.76 8.29 12.12
CA TYR A 313 32.18 9.42 12.93
C TYR A 313 33.63 9.19 13.33
#